data_AF-A0ABD4K4V9-F1
#
_entry.id   AF-A0ABD4K4V9-F1
#
_cell.length_a   1.000
_cell.length_b   1.000
_cell.length_c   1.000
_cell.angle_alpha   90.00
_cell.angle_beta   90.00
_cell.angle_gamma   90.00
#
_symmetry.space_group_name_H-M   'P 1'
#
loop_
_entity.id
_entity.type
_entity.pdbx_description
1 polymer ?
#
loop_
_entity_poly.entity_id
_entity_poly.type
_entity_poly.pdbx_seq_one_letter_code
_entity_poly.pdbx_strand_id
1 'polypeptide(L)'
;MANCQNSNERLFGGAVVLEVADGCSDVKPEESEWKSLAAGTSKGFDFNPNSVTSDADDGGGYVETIITNSDFTISFEGEVRKKDKLDQYGIGKFITYFAAELKAKRQPGIWVRMDYGPVEFVGYMNINALSSDGGTNDIVIFSTEFKVGDASTIEVNPVTDVPVTGVTVTPATSTGAADGTSTFTVNVAPTGATNKNFTVASTDSSKAIGTVSGTTVTVGRVATGSAQLIVNTEDGNFVAVHTVTVT
;
A
#
# COMPACT_ATOMS: atom_id res chain seq x y z
N MET A 1 -20.49 28.99 3.31
CA MET A 1 -19.34 28.57 2.48
C MET A 1 -19.52 27.09 2.23
N ALA A 2 -19.51 26.68 0.96
CA ALA A 2 -19.73 25.28 0.60
C ALA A 2 -18.61 24.42 1.19
N ASN A 3 -19.00 23.39 1.96
CA ASN A 3 -18.12 22.29 2.32
C ASN A 3 -17.85 21.48 1.05
N CYS A 4 -16.88 21.91 0.26
CA CYS A 4 -16.28 21.02 -0.72
C CYS A 4 -15.43 20.03 0.08
N GLN A 5 -15.87 18.77 0.17
CA GLN A 5 -14.98 17.68 0.56
C GLN A 5 -13.77 17.75 -0.38
N ASN A 6 -12.57 17.81 0.18
CA ASN A 6 -11.35 17.62 -0.60
C ASN A 6 -11.47 16.23 -1.22
N SER A 7 -11.85 16.16 -2.49
CA SER A 7 -11.79 14.92 -3.23
C SER A 7 -10.33 14.49 -3.24
N ASN A 8 -10.03 13.31 -2.71
CA ASN A 8 -8.69 12.71 -2.65
C ASN A 8 -8.21 12.25 -4.05
N GLU A 9 -8.71 12.86 -5.12
CA GLU A 9 -8.24 12.68 -6.51
C GLU A 9 -6.80 13.16 -6.73
N ARG A 10 -6.15 13.75 -5.71
CA ARG A 10 -4.75 14.16 -5.76
C ARG A 10 -3.87 13.06 -5.15
N LEU A 11 -2.90 12.58 -5.92
CA LEU A 11 -1.90 11.63 -5.43
C LEU A 11 -1.03 12.31 -4.37
N PHE A 12 -1.14 11.88 -3.12
CA PHE A 12 -0.28 12.32 -2.02
C PHE A 12 0.88 11.34 -1.84
N GLY A 13 2.05 11.82 -1.42
CA GLY A 13 3.24 10.97 -1.25
C GLY A 13 3.06 9.78 -0.28
N GLY A 14 2.10 9.86 0.66
CA GLY A 14 1.75 8.75 1.53
C GLY A 14 0.84 7.69 0.90
N ALA A 15 0.22 7.98 -0.24
CA ALA A 15 -0.59 7.04 -1.02
C ALA A 15 0.24 6.25 -2.04
N VAL A 16 1.48 6.68 -2.31
CA VAL A 16 2.45 5.98 -3.16
C VAL A 16 3.37 5.18 -2.25
N VAL A 17 3.13 3.87 -2.18
CA VAL A 17 3.96 2.95 -1.40
C VAL A 17 4.86 2.19 -2.37
N LEU A 18 6.16 2.22 -2.08
CA LEU A 18 7.11 1.34 -2.76
C LEU A 18 7.40 0.16 -1.86
N GLU A 19 7.24 -1.02 -2.42
CA GLU A 19 7.44 -2.30 -1.76
C GLU A 19 8.51 -3.10 -2.46
N VAL A 20 9.19 -3.93 -1.68
CA VAL A 20 10.26 -4.79 -2.17
C VAL A 20 10.06 -6.21 -1.64
N ALA A 21 10.60 -7.17 -2.40
CA ALA A 21 10.63 -8.57 -2.02
C ALA A 21 11.96 -9.21 -2.45
N ASP A 22 12.47 -10.11 -1.61
CA ASP A 22 13.66 -10.89 -1.94
C ASP A 22 13.30 -11.97 -2.97
N GLY A 23 14.23 -12.34 -3.84
CA GLY A 23 13.98 -13.40 -4.82
C GLY A 23 14.93 -13.34 -6.01
N CYS A 24 14.73 -14.26 -6.94
CA CYS A 24 15.40 -14.28 -8.24
C CYS A 24 14.43 -13.76 -9.32
N SER A 25 14.93 -13.35 -10.48
CA SER A 25 14.10 -12.76 -11.55
C SER A 25 13.16 -13.76 -12.21
N ASP A 26 13.42 -15.06 -12.07
CA ASP A 26 12.65 -16.15 -12.68
C ASP A 26 11.37 -16.51 -11.91
N VAL A 27 11.24 -16.06 -10.66
CA VAL A 27 10.06 -16.33 -9.81
C VAL A 27 9.53 -15.02 -9.23
N LYS A 28 8.33 -14.62 -9.68
CA LYS A 28 7.61 -13.47 -9.11
C LYS A 28 7.19 -13.78 -7.67
N PRO A 29 7.42 -12.87 -6.70
CA PRO A 29 7.08 -13.10 -5.29
C PRO A 29 5.58 -13.23 -5.06
N GLU A 30 5.21 -14.01 -4.04
CA GLU A 30 3.84 -14.10 -3.54
C GLU A 30 3.43 -12.82 -2.82
N GLU A 31 2.12 -12.54 -2.75
CA GLU A 31 1.60 -11.29 -2.16
C GLU A 31 2.08 -11.06 -0.71
N SER A 32 2.26 -12.12 0.09
CA SER A 32 2.73 -12.02 1.47
C SER A 32 4.22 -11.72 1.63
N GLU A 33 5.01 -11.84 0.56
CA GLU A 33 6.46 -11.61 0.58
C GLU A 33 6.82 -10.14 0.40
N TRP A 34 5.91 -9.36 -0.20
CA TRP A 34 6.08 -7.94 -0.39
C TRP A 34 6.02 -7.18 0.93
N LYS A 35 6.96 -6.27 1.09
CA LYS A 35 7.02 -5.38 2.25
C LYS A 35 7.35 -3.97 1.81
N SER A 36 6.65 -2.99 2.37
CA SER A 36 7.04 -1.58 2.18
C SER A 36 8.50 -1.35 2.57
N LEU A 37 9.25 -0.70 1.69
CA LEU A 37 10.71 -0.59 1.82
C LEU A 37 11.09 0.11 3.13
N ALA A 38 10.54 1.30 3.34
CA ALA A 38 10.69 2.09 4.56
C ALA A 38 9.62 3.21 4.60
N ALA A 39 9.66 4.05 5.63
CA ALA A 39 8.87 5.28 5.66
C ALA A 39 9.34 6.23 4.54
N GLY A 40 8.53 6.34 3.48
CA GLY A 40 8.86 7.14 2.31
C GLY A 40 8.52 8.63 2.45
N THR A 41 9.38 9.48 1.91
CA THR A 41 9.15 10.94 1.79
C THR A 41 8.90 11.34 0.33
N SER A 42 9.65 10.76 -0.60
CA SER A 42 9.48 10.98 -2.04
C SER A 42 9.66 9.68 -2.83
N LYS A 43 8.95 9.56 -3.95
CA LYS A 43 8.97 8.42 -4.87
C LYS A 43 8.88 8.96 -6.28
N GLY A 44 9.65 8.40 -7.20
CA GLY A 44 9.63 8.79 -8.59
C GLY A 44 9.87 7.60 -9.49
N PHE A 45 9.41 7.73 -10.72
CA PHE A 45 9.83 6.86 -11.82
C PHE A 45 10.21 7.72 -13.01
N ASP A 46 11.09 7.21 -13.85
CA ASP A 46 11.52 7.84 -15.09
C ASP A 46 11.67 6.80 -16.19
N PHE A 47 10.98 7.02 -17.32
CA PHE A 47 11.22 6.31 -18.57
C PHE A 47 12.06 7.21 -19.46
N ASN A 48 13.28 6.76 -19.75
CA ASN A 48 14.20 7.49 -20.60
C ASN A 48 14.47 6.70 -21.90
N PRO A 49 13.63 6.89 -22.94
CA PRO A 49 13.72 6.13 -24.18
C PRO A 49 14.91 6.56 -25.03
N ASN A 50 15.67 5.57 -25.52
CA ASN A 50 16.70 5.78 -26.52
C ASN A 50 16.08 5.72 -27.92
N SER A 51 16.37 6.71 -28.75
CA SER A 51 15.76 6.84 -30.07
C SER A 51 16.79 7.04 -31.19
N VAL A 52 16.38 6.66 -32.40
CA VAL A 52 17.11 6.94 -33.65
C VAL A 52 16.18 7.67 -34.61
N THR A 53 16.73 8.60 -35.38
CA THR A 53 15.99 9.33 -36.41
C THR A 53 16.28 8.73 -37.78
N SER A 54 15.25 8.61 -38.61
CA SER A 54 15.40 8.21 -40.01
C SER A 54 15.28 9.43 -40.91
N ASP A 55 16.35 9.75 -41.64
CA ASP A 55 16.39 10.81 -42.65
C ASP A 55 16.16 10.26 -44.08
N ALA A 56 15.50 9.11 -44.19
CA ALA A 56 15.21 8.51 -45.49
C ALA A 56 14.32 9.46 -46.33
N ASP A 57 14.78 9.79 -47.55
CA ASP A 57 14.16 10.72 -48.52
C ASP A 57 12.84 10.18 -49.13
N ASP A 58 12.25 9.16 -48.50
CA ASP A 58 10.98 8.54 -48.85
C ASP A 58 9.87 8.79 -47.82
N GLY A 59 10.21 9.40 -46.67
CA GLY A 59 9.26 9.92 -45.69
C GLY A 59 8.71 11.29 -46.11
N GLY A 60 7.50 11.64 -45.64
CA GLY A 60 6.90 12.97 -45.89
C GLY A 60 7.72 14.13 -45.31
N GLY A 61 7.14 15.33 -45.20
CA GLY A 61 7.86 16.55 -44.78
C GLY A 61 8.36 16.62 -43.33
N TYR A 62 8.28 15.54 -42.54
CA TYR A 62 8.74 15.48 -41.14
C TYR A 62 9.64 14.25 -40.92
N VAL A 63 10.73 14.43 -40.16
CA VAL A 63 11.65 13.36 -39.76
C VAL A 63 10.98 12.43 -38.76
N GLU A 64 11.08 11.12 -38.98
CA GLU A 64 10.52 10.10 -38.10
C GLU A 64 11.52 9.66 -37.03
N THR A 65 11.01 9.45 -35.80
CA THR A 65 11.81 9.00 -34.65
C THR A 65 11.33 7.62 -34.19
N ILE A 66 12.26 6.68 -34.09
CA ILE A 66 12.01 5.30 -33.65
C ILE A 66 12.63 5.11 -32.27
N ILE A 67 11.82 4.63 -31.30
CA ILE A 67 12.31 4.22 -29.98
C ILE A 67 12.88 2.81 -30.08
N THR A 68 14.13 2.62 -29.67
CA THR A 68 14.85 1.34 -29.77
C THR A 68 14.81 0.52 -28.49
N ASN A 69 14.93 1.20 -27.35
CA ASN A 69 14.73 0.67 -26.00
C ASN A 69 14.51 1.86 -25.05
N SER A 70 14.37 1.60 -23.75
CA SER A 70 14.27 2.64 -22.75
C SER A 70 14.98 2.20 -21.48
N ASP A 71 15.71 3.12 -20.87
CA ASP A 71 16.03 2.97 -19.45
C ASP A 71 14.76 3.20 -18.65
N PHE A 72 14.60 2.43 -17.57
CA PHE A 72 13.56 2.63 -16.57
C PHE A 72 14.20 2.69 -15.19
N THR A 73 13.90 3.76 -14.48
CA THR A 73 14.47 4.05 -13.16
C THR A 73 13.35 4.31 -12.17
N ILE A 74 13.47 3.72 -10.97
CA ILE A 74 12.61 4.06 -9.82
C ILE A 74 13.51 4.68 -8.74
N SER A 75 13.09 5.81 -8.19
CA SER A 75 13.78 6.50 -7.11
C SER A 75 12.94 6.53 -5.84
N PHE A 76 13.63 6.44 -4.70
CA PHE A 76 13.01 6.46 -3.39
C PHE A 76 13.85 7.30 -2.44
N GLU A 77 13.20 8.21 -1.73
CA GLU A 77 13.75 8.77 -0.50
C GLU A 77 12.87 8.39 0.69
N GLY A 78 13.51 8.15 1.83
CA GLY A 78 12.81 7.87 3.06
C GLY A 78 13.59 8.24 4.30
N GLU A 79 12.90 8.08 5.43
CA GLU A 79 13.41 8.34 6.76
C GLU A 79 14.08 7.08 7.33
N VAL A 80 15.26 7.25 7.94
CA VAL A 80 15.94 6.20 8.69
C VAL A 80 15.38 6.16 10.10
N ARG A 81 14.80 5.02 10.48
CA ARG A 81 14.32 4.78 11.85
C ARG A 81 15.20 3.76 12.56
N LYS A 82 15.44 3.96 13.86
CA LYS A 82 16.20 3.01 14.69
C LYS A 82 15.48 1.65 14.83
N LYS A 83 14.15 1.67 14.73
CA LYS A 83 13.29 0.49 14.70
C LYS A 83 12.24 0.74 13.63
N ASP A 84 12.40 0.05 12.51
CA ASP A 84 11.37 0.00 11.47
C ASP A 84 10.13 -0.72 12.02
N LYS A 85 8.97 -0.46 11.40
CA LYS A 85 7.76 -1.19 11.77
C LYS A 85 7.90 -2.67 11.38
N LEU A 86 7.20 -3.56 12.08
CA LEU A 86 7.33 -5.02 11.87
C LEU A 86 6.90 -5.50 10.46
N ASP A 87 6.05 -4.72 9.81
CA ASP A 87 5.52 -4.92 8.46
C ASP A 87 6.43 -4.33 7.35
N GLN A 88 7.50 -3.62 7.71
CA GLN A 88 8.43 -3.03 6.75
C GLN A 88 9.58 -3.98 6.42
N TYR A 89 10.12 -3.85 5.20
CA TYR A 89 11.40 -4.47 4.85
C TYR A 89 12.51 -3.86 5.72
N GLY A 90 12.48 -2.54 5.86
CA GLY A 90 13.28 -1.77 6.80
C GLY A 90 14.67 -1.43 6.25
N ILE A 91 15.16 -0.24 6.61
CA ILE A 91 16.42 0.28 6.10
C ILE A 91 17.62 -0.55 6.57
N GLY A 92 17.57 -1.10 7.79
CA GLY A 92 18.64 -1.95 8.32
C GLY A 92 18.83 -3.24 7.52
N LYS A 93 17.72 -3.92 7.17
CA LYS A 93 17.76 -5.11 6.31
C LYS A 93 18.23 -4.73 4.89
N PHE A 94 17.72 -3.63 4.35
CA PHE A 94 18.08 -3.16 3.01
C PHE A 94 19.58 -2.87 2.85
N ILE A 95 20.19 -2.14 3.78
CA ILE A 95 21.64 -1.86 3.75
C ILE A 95 22.45 -3.15 3.87
N THR A 96 22.06 -4.05 4.79
CA THR A 96 22.80 -5.31 5.00
C THR A 96 22.68 -6.26 3.82
N TYR A 97 21.51 -6.32 3.17
CA TYR A 97 21.30 -7.04 1.91
C TYR A 97 22.22 -6.51 0.81
N PHE A 98 22.17 -5.20 0.53
CA PHE A 98 22.99 -4.57 -0.50
C PHE A 98 24.49 -4.82 -0.28
N ALA A 99 24.98 -4.61 0.95
CA ALA A 99 26.38 -4.86 1.29
C ALA A 99 26.77 -6.35 1.16
N ALA A 100 25.86 -7.28 1.49
CA ALA A 100 26.11 -8.72 1.38
C ALA A 100 26.25 -9.16 -0.08
N GLU A 101 25.36 -8.69 -0.98
CA GLU A 101 25.44 -8.99 -2.41
C GLU A 101 26.74 -8.46 -3.03
N LEU A 102 27.11 -7.21 -2.72
CA LEU A 102 28.38 -6.63 -3.16
C LEU A 102 29.59 -7.41 -2.65
N LYS A 103 29.61 -7.80 -1.38
CA LYS A 103 30.67 -8.62 -0.79
C LYS A 103 30.74 -10.01 -1.45
N ALA A 104 29.60 -10.55 -1.83
CA ALA A 104 29.49 -11.81 -2.58
C ALA A 104 29.80 -11.67 -4.08
N LYS A 105 30.06 -10.45 -4.58
CA LYS A 105 30.27 -10.11 -6.00
C LYS A 105 29.10 -10.51 -6.90
N ARG A 106 27.88 -10.31 -6.40
CA ARG A 106 26.63 -10.54 -7.12
C ARG A 106 25.93 -9.22 -7.41
N GLN A 107 25.01 -9.25 -8.37
CA GLN A 107 24.13 -8.11 -8.61
C GLN A 107 23.17 -7.97 -7.43
N PRO A 108 22.98 -6.76 -6.87
CA PRO A 108 22.03 -6.51 -5.79
C PRO A 108 20.60 -6.44 -6.33
N GLY A 109 20.17 -7.51 -7.00
CA GLY A 109 18.86 -7.62 -7.63
C GLY A 109 17.75 -7.86 -6.60
N ILE A 110 16.60 -7.23 -6.76
CA ILE A 110 15.47 -7.31 -5.84
C ILE A 110 14.19 -7.05 -6.62
N TRP A 111 13.08 -7.65 -6.20
CA TRP A 111 11.79 -7.29 -6.76
C TRP A 111 11.32 -5.96 -6.18
N VAL A 112 10.88 -5.07 -7.05
CA VAL A 112 10.33 -3.75 -6.71
C VAL A 112 8.93 -3.65 -7.28
N ARG A 113 7.98 -3.19 -6.46
CA ARG A 113 6.68 -2.73 -6.94
C ARG A 113 6.33 -1.37 -6.37
N MET A 114 5.59 -0.58 -7.12
CA MET A 114 5.18 0.76 -6.72
C MET A 114 3.85 1.13 -7.36
N ASP A 115 2.86 1.40 -6.52
CA ASP A 115 1.59 1.99 -6.94
C ASP A 115 1.75 3.49 -7.18
N TYR A 116 1.39 3.95 -8.37
CA TYR A 116 1.46 5.35 -8.76
C TYR A 116 0.13 5.78 -9.40
N GLY A 117 -0.82 6.17 -8.55
CA GLY A 117 -2.16 6.51 -9.01
C GLY A 117 -2.84 5.27 -9.61
N PRO A 118 -3.32 5.31 -10.87
CA PRO A 118 -4.07 4.20 -11.47
C PRO A 118 -3.20 3.08 -12.04
N VAL A 119 -1.88 3.09 -11.78
CA VAL A 119 -0.95 2.08 -12.31
C VAL A 119 -0.03 1.53 -11.22
N GLU A 120 0.28 0.25 -11.30
CA GLU A 120 1.31 -0.44 -10.52
C GLU A 120 2.48 -0.71 -11.46
N PHE A 121 3.67 -0.24 -11.07
CA PHE A 121 4.92 -0.69 -11.66
C PHE A 121 5.41 -1.91 -10.88
N VAL A 122 5.80 -2.97 -11.57
CA VAL A 122 6.47 -4.12 -10.94
C VAL A 122 7.61 -4.63 -11.82
N GLY A 123 8.70 -5.05 -11.20
CA GLY A 123 9.83 -5.62 -11.92
C GLY A 123 10.99 -6.03 -11.03
N TYR A 124 11.84 -6.91 -11.57
CA TYR A 124 13.11 -7.26 -10.97
C TYR A 124 14.15 -6.19 -11.30
N MET A 125 14.66 -5.52 -10.27
CA MET A 125 15.52 -4.35 -10.38
C MET A 125 16.80 -4.51 -9.59
N ASN A 126 17.88 -3.90 -10.05
CA ASN A 126 19.11 -3.76 -9.28
C ASN A 126 19.09 -2.48 -8.46
N ILE A 127 19.50 -2.57 -7.20
CA ILE A 127 19.83 -1.41 -6.37
C ILE A 127 21.08 -0.77 -6.96
N ASN A 128 20.91 0.31 -7.73
CA ASN A 128 22.00 0.98 -8.45
C ASN A 128 22.71 2.02 -7.57
N ALA A 129 21.96 2.65 -6.65
CA ALA A 129 22.53 3.55 -5.67
C ALA A 129 21.82 3.38 -4.32
N LEU A 130 22.59 3.50 -3.25
CA LEU A 130 22.09 3.59 -1.87
C LEU A 130 23.00 4.54 -1.09
N SER A 131 22.43 5.62 -0.59
CA SER A 131 23.12 6.63 0.21
C SER A 131 22.26 7.07 1.39
N SER A 132 22.90 7.60 2.43
CA SER A 132 22.21 8.21 3.56
C SER A 132 22.98 9.41 4.05
N ASP A 133 22.25 10.45 4.42
CA ASP A 133 22.78 11.66 5.03
C ASP A 133 22.02 11.93 6.34
N GLY A 134 22.77 12.21 7.39
CA GLY A 134 22.27 12.40 8.74
C GLY A 134 22.90 13.64 9.36
N GLY A 135 22.25 14.80 9.13
CA GLY A 135 22.64 16.05 9.77
C GLY A 135 22.48 15.99 11.29
N THR A 136 23.31 16.71 12.03
CA THR A 136 23.34 16.68 13.51
C THR A 136 22.04 17.18 14.16
N ASN A 137 21.19 17.90 13.42
CA ASN A 137 19.96 18.54 13.92
C ASN A 137 18.69 18.12 13.16
N ASP A 138 18.78 17.18 12.22
CA ASP A 138 17.66 16.82 11.33
C ASP A 138 17.38 15.32 11.33
N ILE A 139 16.23 14.95 10.79
CA ILE A 139 15.84 13.58 10.52
C ILE A 139 16.82 12.99 9.49
N VAL A 140 17.36 11.82 9.80
CA VAL A 140 18.27 11.12 8.89
C VAL A 140 17.46 10.58 7.72
N ILE A 141 17.88 10.94 6.51
CA ILE A 141 17.27 10.47 5.27
C ILE A 141 18.17 9.47 4.55
N PHE A 142 17.57 8.61 3.76
CA PHE A 142 18.27 7.78 2.80
C PHE A 142 17.64 7.92 1.43
N SER A 143 18.47 7.76 0.40
CA SER A 143 18.06 7.76 -1.00
C SER A 143 18.53 6.48 -1.66
N THR A 144 17.69 5.92 -2.51
CA THR A 144 18.05 4.77 -3.33
C THR A 144 17.47 4.88 -4.73
N GLU A 145 18.23 4.34 -5.69
CA GLU A 145 17.86 4.27 -7.10
C GLU A 145 17.84 2.80 -7.52
N PHE A 146 16.78 2.41 -8.21
CA PHE A 146 16.59 1.10 -8.82
C PHE A 146 16.65 1.21 -10.33
N LYS A 147 17.45 0.34 -10.97
CA LYS A 147 17.50 0.19 -12.43
C LYS A 147 17.10 -1.22 -12.83
N VAL A 148 16.57 -1.39 -14.03
CA VAL A 148 16.09 -2.71 -14.52
C VAL A 148 17.19 -3.76 -14.40
N GLY A 149 16.90 -4.83 -13.65
CA GLY A 149 17.79 -5.98 -13.47
C GLY A 149 17.47 -7.10 -14.47
N ASP A 150 16.18 -7.28 -14.78
CA ASP A 150 15.69 -8.18 -15.81
C ASP A 150 14.53 -7.52 -16.58
N ALA A 151 14.78 -7.17 -17.84
CA ALA A 151 13.80 -6.45 -18.67
C ALA A 151 12.51 -7.25 -18.94
N SER A 152 12.58 -8.58 -18.90
CA SER A 152 11.40 -9.43 -19.16
C SER A 152 10.38 -9.41 -18.04
N THR A 153 10.77 -8.90 -16.86
CA THR A 153 9.93 -8.84 -15.66
C THR A 153 9.19 -7.51 -15.49
N ILE A 154 9.46 -6.51 -16.35
CA ILE A 154 8.88 -5.18 -16.22
C ILE A 154 7.42 -5.21 -16.69
N GLU A 155 6.51 -4.95 -15.75
CA GLU A 155 5.09 -4.82 -16.01
C GLU A 155 4.59 -3.45 -15.51
N VAL A 156 3.69 -2.85 -16.28
CA VAL A 156 2.93 -1.66 -15.87
C VAL A 156 1.47 -2.03 -15.93
N ASN A 157 0.89 -2.34 -14.78
CA ASN A 157 -0.44 -2.89 -14.66
C ASN A 157 -1.43 -1.79 -14.27
N PRO A 158 -2.59 -1.65 -14.92
CA PRO A 158 -3.62 -0.76 -14.42
C PRO A 158 -4.16 -1.31 -13.09
N VAL A 159 -4.16 -0.47 -12.06
CA VAL A 159 -4.81 -0.80 -10.78
C VAL A 159 -6.28 -0.48 -10.93
N THR A 160 -7.09 -1.51 -11.18
CA THR A 160 -8.55 -1.36 -11.14
C THR A 160 -9.01 -1.54 -9.72
N ASP A 161 -9.44 -0.44 -9.07
CA ASP A 161 -10.10 -0.55 -7.78
C ASP A 161 -11.37 -1.39 -7.90
N VAL A 162 -11.46 -2.43 -7.08
CA VAL A 162 -12.71 -3.18 -6.91
C VAL A 162 -13.48 -2.47 -5.81
N PRO A 163 -14.55 -1.71 -6.15
CA PRO A 163 -15.27 -0.92 -5.17
C PRO A 163 -15.98 -1.84 -4.18
N VAL A 164 -16.10 -1.39 -2.93
CA VAL A 164 -17.06 -1.98 -2.01
C VAL A 164 -18.47 -1.82 -2.58
N THR A 165 -19.26 -2.88 -2.52
CA THR A 165 -20.67 -2.89 -2.94
C THR A 165 -21.62 -3.14 -1.78
N GLY A 166 -21.11 -3.46 -0.59
CA GLY A 166 -21.92 -3.66 0.60
C GLY A 166 -21.13 -4.12 1.81
N VAL A 167 -21.77 -4.02 2.98
CA VAL A 167 -21.26 -4.54 4.25
C VAL A 167 -22.38 -5.26 4.99
N THR A 168 -22.05 -6.37 5.64
CA THR A 168 -22.96 -7.13 6.50
C THR A 168 -22.27 -7.49 7.80
N VAL A 169 -23.06 -7.82 8.83
CA VAL A 169 -22.55 -8.26 10.14
C VAL A 169 -23.19 -9.58 10.54
N THR A 170 -22.42 -10.47 11.15
CA THR A 170 -22.90 -11.78 11.61
C THR A 170 -22.37 -12.13 13.00
N PRO A 171 -23.24 -12.38 14.00
CA PRO A 171 -24.68 -12.16 13.99
C PRO A 171 -25.03 -10.66 13.96
N ALA A 172 -26.27 -10.29 13.60
CA ALA A 172 -26.76 -8.91 13.59
C ALA A 172 -27.39 -8.45 14.92
N THR A 173 -27.57 -9.38 15.86
CA THR A 173 -28.11 -9.09 17.19
C THR A 173 -27.41 -9.93 18.25
N SER A 174 -27.31 -9.42 19.48
CA SER A 174 -26.80 -10.19 20.61
C SER A 174 -27.40 -9.75 21.94
N THR A 175 -27.70 -10.72 22.81
CA THR A 175 -28.30 -10.49 24.14
C THR A 175 -27.46 -11.12 25.24
N GLY A 176 -27.36 -10.47 26.39
CA GLY A 176 -26.60 -10.98 27.54
C GLY A 176 -26.57 -10.01 28.71
N ALA A 177 -26.05 -10.45 29.85
CA ALA A 177 -25.96 -9.65 31.07
C ALA A 177 -24.92 -8.51 30.96
N ALA A 178 -25.05 -7.50 31.83
CA ALA A 178 -23.99 -6.50 32.03
C ALA A 178 -22.65 -7.18 32.38
N ASP A 179 -21.54 -6.53 32.01
CA ASP A 179 -20.16 -7.04 32.10
C ASP A 179 -19.86 -8.26 31.21
N GLY A 180 -20.87 -8.79 30.50
CA GLY A 180 -20.71 -9.85 29.51
C GLY A 180 -20.09 -9.35 28.20
N THR A 181 -19.54 -10.29 27.42
CA THR A 181 -19.01 -10.02 26.08
C THR A 181 -19.68 -10.90 25.03
N SER A 182 -19.69 -10.42 23.79
CA SER A 182 -20.06 -11.21 22.61
C SER A 182 -19.28 -10.70 21.41
N THR A 183 -19.21 -11.47 20.33
CA THR A 183 -18.53 -11.05 19.11
C THR A 183 -19.48 -11.08 17.92
N PHE A 184 -19.19 -10.23 16.93
CA PHE A 184 -19.73 -10.36 15.59
C PHE A 184 -18.63 -10.09 14.57
N THR A 185 -18.79 -10.64 13.37
CA THR A 185 -17.88 -10.46 12.25
C THR A 185 -18.46 -9.46 11.26
N VAL A 186 -17.62 -8.60 10.71
CA VAL A 186 -17.92 -7.68 9.62
C VAL A 186 -17.51 -8.33 8.30
N ASN A 187 -18.43 -8.39 7.35
CA ASN A 187 -18.22 -8.96 6.03
C ASN A 187 -18.43 -7.87 4.97
N VAL A 188 -17.32 -7.40 4.37
CA VAL A 188 -17.31 -6.45 3.26
C VAL A 188 -17.39 -7.21 1.93
N ALA A 189 -18.28 -6.78 1.04
CA ALA A 189 -18.48 -7.35 -0.29
C ALA A 189 -18.04 -6.36 -1.38
N PRO A 190 -17.43 -6.84 -2.48
CA PRO A 190 -16.97 -8.21 -2.70
C PRO A 190 -15.77 -8.56 -1.80
N THR A 191 -15.49 -9.86 -1.63
CA THR A 191 -14.33 -10.33 -0.85
C THR A 191 -13.00 -9.84 -1.45
N GLY A 192 -12.98 -9.46 -2.73
CA GLY A 192 -11.83 -8.85 -3.40
C GLY A 192 -11.82 -7.32 -3.42
N ALA A 193 -12.69 -6.63 -2.66
CA ALA A 193 -12.69 -5.16 -2.64
C ALA A 193 -11.33 -4.59 -2.22
N THR A 194 -10.89 -3.50 -2.85
CA THR A 194 -9.56 -2.91 -2.59
C THR A 194 -9.48 -2.30 -1.20
N ASN A 195 -10.43 -1.44 -0.81
CA ASN A 195 -10.50 -0.84 0.53
C ASN A 195 -11.60 -1.48 1.38
N LYS A 196 -11.23 -2.37 2.31
CA LYS A 196 -12.15 -3.02 3.26
C LYS A 196 -12.18 -2.37 4.64
N ASN A 197 -11.56 -1.21 4.81
CA ASN A 197 -11.53 -0.54 6.11
C ASN A 197 -12.95 -0.13 6.52
N PHE A 198 -13.21 -0.27 7.82
CA PHE A 198 -14.48 0.13 8.41
C PHE A 198 -14.24 0.73 9.79
N THR A 199 -15.21 1.51 10.24
CA THR A 199 -15.26 2.08 11.58
C THR A 199 -16.47 1.53 12.33
N VAL A 200 -16.40 1.50 13.66
CA VAL A 200 -17.51 1.06 14.52
C VAL A 200 -17.83 2.17 15.51
N ALA A 201 -19.09 2.59 15.57
CA ALA A 201 -19.59 3.57 16.51
C ALA A 201 -20.77 3.00 17.31
N SER A 202 -20.84 3.31 18.61
CA SER A 202 -22.00 2.96 19.43
C SER A 202 -23.00 4.11 19.45
N THR A 203 -24.30 3.80 19.33
CA THR A 203 -25.36 4.79 19.57
C THR A 203 -25.47 5.19 21.03
N ASP A 204 -25.03 4.33 21.96
CA ASP A 204 -24.98 4.61 23.39
C ASP A 204 -23.85 3.81 24.05
N SER A 205 -22.69 4.45 24.21
CA SER A 205 -21.50 3.85 24.83
C SER A 205 -21.67 3.57 26.32
N SER A 206 -22.72 4.10 26.98
CA SER A 206 -23.05 3.75 28.37
C SER A 206 -23.71 2.36 28.48
N LYS A 207 -24.15 1.78 27.36
CA LYS A 207 -24.81 0.46 27.30
C LYS A 207 -23.96 -0.58 26.62
N ALA A 208 -23.35 -0.25 25.48
CA ALA A 208 -22.48 -1.16 24.77
C ALA A 208 -21.35 -0.43 24.04
N ILE A 209 -20.17 -1.04 24.03
CA ILE A 209 -19.00 -0.58 23.28
C ILE A 209 -18.51 -1.68 22.33
N GLY A 210 -17.99 -1.29 21.18
CA GLY A 210 -17.37 -2.20 20.21
C GLY A 210 -15.88 -1.96 20.12
N THR A 211 -15.08 -3.03 20.15
CA THR A 211 -13.62 -2.98 19.95
C THR A 211 -13.26 -3.83 18.73
N VAL A 212 -12.58 -3.23 17.76
CA VAL A 212 -12.25 -3.86 16.47
C VAL A 212 -10.92 -4.59 16.55
N SER A 213 -10.86 -5.82 16.04
CA SER A 213 -9.64 -6.58 15.80
C SER A 213 -9.77 -7.36 14.49
N GLY A 214 -9.09 -6.86 13.44
CA GLY A 214 -9.30 -7.35 12.07
C GLY A 214 -10.76 -7.15 11.64
N THR A 215 -11.38 -8.22 11.14
CA THR A 215 -12.81 -8.23 10.76
C THR A 215 -13.76 -8.54 11.92
N THR A 216 -13.23 -8.84 13.12
CA THR A 216 -14.03 -9.22 14.29
C THR A 216 -14.20 -8.02 15.21
N VAL A 217 -15.41 -7.82 15.71
CA VAL A 217 -15.74 -6.80 16.69
C VAL A 217 -16.16 -7.48 17.99
N THR A 218 -15.46 -7.16 19.06
CA THR A 218 -15.83 -7.57 20.42
C THR A 218 -16.76 -6.52 21.03
N VAL A 219 -17.93 -6.97 21.45
CA VAL A 219 -18.94 -6.18 22.15
C VAL A 219 -18.71 -6.30 23.64
N GLY A 220 -18.44 -5.18 24.32
CA GLY A 220 -18.51 -5.07 25.78
C GLY A 220 -19.87 -4.56 26.21
N ARG A 221 -20.58 -5.31 27.07
CA ARG A 221 -21.87 -4.89 27.65
C ARG A 221 -21.61 -4.13 28.94
N VAL A 222 -22.03 -2.87 28.99
CA VAL A 222 -21.69 -1.95 30.09
C VAL A 222 -22.81 -1.90 31.13
N ALA A 223 -24.06 -1.70 30.68
CA ALA A 223 -25.21 -1.60 31.59
C ALA A 223 -26.51 -2.01 30.90
N THR A 224 -27.50 -2.45 31.68
CA THR A 224 -28.84 -2.84 31.21
C THR A 224 -29.46 -1.76 30.31
N GLY A 225 -30.01 -2.20 29.17
CA GLY A 225 -30.54 -1.33 28.12
C GLY A 225 -30.27 -1.87 26.72
N SER A 226 -30.52 -1.04 25.70
CA SER A 226 -30.28 -1.40 24.30
C SER A 226 -29.37 -0.36 23.65
N ALA A 227 -28.44 -0.82 22.82
CA ALA A 227 -27.61 0.03 21.98
C ALA A 227 -27.37 -0.64 20.62
N GLN A 228 -27.01 0.14 19.63
CA GLN A 228 -26.61 -0.34 18.32
C GLN A 228 -25.13 -0.03 18.09
N LEU A 229 -24.41 -0.98 17.53
CA LEU A 229 -23.08 -0.77 16.98
C LEU A 229 -23.22 -0.60 15.47
N ILE A 230 -22.93 0.60 15.00
CA ILE A 230 -22.99 1.01 13.59
C ILE A 230 -21.62 0.77 12.97
N VAL A 231 -21.58 -0.08 11.96
CA VAL A 231 -20.41 -0.34 11.13
C VAL A 231 -20.53 0.49 9.86
N ASN A 232 -19.53 1.34 9.58
CA ASN A 232 -19.47 2.14 8.36
C ASN A 232 -18.21 1.82 7.57
N THR A 233 -18.34 1.42 6.31
CA THR A 233 -17.19 1.26 5.40
C THR A 233 -16.67 2.61 4.97
N GLU A 234 -15.34 2.72 4.84
CA GLU A 234 -14.70 3.94 4.33
C GLU A 234 -14.99 4.12 2.83
N ASP A 235 -14.90 3.02 2.06
CA ASP A 235 -15.28 2.99 0.66
C ASP A 235 -16.79 2.74 0.48
N GLY A 236 -17.42 3.55 -0.38
CA GLY A 236 -18.85 3.50 -0.68
C GLY A 236 -19.82 3.92 0.43
N ASN A 237 -19.35 4.19 1.66
CA ASN A 237 -20.17 4.58 2.83
C ASN A 237 -21.34 3.61 3.11
N PHE A 238 -21.10 2.29 3.02
CA PHE A 238 -22.11 1.30 3.35
C PHE A 238 -22.22 1.11 4.85
N VAL A 239 -23.44 0.88 5.33
CA VAL A 239 -23.77 0.77 6.75
C VAL A 239 -24.34 -0.59 7.07
N ALA A 240 -23.81 -1.23 8.12
CA ALA A 240 -24.42 -2.38 8.77
C ALA A 240 -24.59 -2.12 10.27
N VAL A 241 -25.58 -2.76 10.88
CA VAL A 241 -25.95 -2.52 12.27
C VAL A 241 -25.99 -3.84 13.04
N HIS A 242 -25.30 -3.86 14.19
CA HIS A 242 -25.42 -4.90 15.18
C HIS A 242 -26.18 -4.38 16.41
N THR A 243 -27.31 -5.00 16.74
CA THR A 243 -28.12 -4.57 17.90
C THR A 243 -27.73 -5.35 19.16
N VAL A 244 -27.46 -4.63 20.24
CA VAL A 244 -27.04 -5.19 21.53
C VAL A 244 -28.13 -4.95 22.55
N THR A 245 -28.66 -6.02 23.15
CA THR A 245 -29.60 -5.96 24.27
C THR A 245 -28.91 -6.44 25.55
N VAL A 246 -28.73 -5.56 26.52
CA VAL A 246 -28.14 -5.88 27.82
C VAL A 246 -29.25 -6.10 28.84
N THR A 247 -29.28 -7.27 29.47
CA THR A 247 -30.24 -7.64 30.53
C THR A 247 -29.65 -7.36 31.90
#